data_AF-A0ABD0YWN2-F1
#
_entry.id   AF-A0ABD0YWN2-F1
#
_cell.length_a   1.000
_cell.length_b   1.000
_cell.length_c   1.000
_cell.angle_alpha   90.00
_cell.angle_beta   90.00
_cell.angle_gamma   90.00
#
_symmetry.space_group_name_H-M   'P 1'
#
loop_
_entity.id
_entity.type
_entity.pdbx_description
1 polymer ?
#
loop_
_entity_poly.entity_id
_entity_poly.type
_entity_poly.pdbx_seq_one_letter_code
_entity_poly.pdbx_strand_id
1 'polypeptide(L)'
;MTKKGNELMLIGTVEPNEYINLPLHSIYTPTNELFFSVEGYTVSVVPYIWKDLQKTLEKTTLMQCNPKNIEDKEPFFIKAIGEIEQVYFELSNRHTMSSTCYNIHIRPTVILKNLLPVDIICCIQGIAADKLVKSGEHIQVPTAEPGSSSIVIRVRIKYI
;
A
#
# COMPACT_ATOMS: atom_id res chain seq x y z
N MET A 1 -24.26 -19.73 -8.17
CA MET A 1 -22.90 -19.65 -8.75
C MET A 1 -23.03 -19.22 -10.21
N THR A 2 -22.56 -18.04 -10.56
CA THR A 2 -22.51 -17.57 -11.95
C THR A 2 -21.42 -18.32 -12.71
N LYS A 3 -21.61 -18.55 -14.01
CA LYS A 3 -20.66 -19.27 -14.90
C LYS A 3 -19.31 -18.53 -15.14
N LYS A 4 -19.08 -17.41 -14.44
CA LYS A 4 -17.95 -16.47 -14.56
C LYS A 4 -17.31 -16.22 -13.19
N GLY A 5 -17.05 -17.30 -12.45
CA GLY A 5 -16.89 -17.26 -10.99
C GLY A 5 -15.71 -16.49 -10.40
N ASN A 6 -14.70 -16.10 -11.20
CA ASN A 6 -13.47 -15.43 -10.75
C ASN A 6 -13.05 -14.28 -11.70
N GLU A 7 -13.99 -13.42 -12.10
CA GLU A 7 -13.65 -12.23 -12.89
C GLU A 7 -13.29 -11.05 -11.96
N LEU A 8 -12.10 -10.49 -12.13
CA LEU A 8 -11.69 -9.25 -11.46
C LEU A 8 -12.16 -8.05 -12.30
N MET A 9 -12.75 -7.06 -11.65
CA MET A 9 -13.15 -5.80 -12.28
C MET A 9 -12.23 -4.68 -11.78
N LEU A 10 -11.65 -3.91 -12.69
CA LEU A 10 -10.90 -2.70 -12.34
C LEU A 10 -11.89 -1.63 -11.88
N ILE A 11 -11.80 -1.22 -10.61
CA ILE A 11 -12.69 -0.20 -10.03
C ILE A 11 -12.14 1.22 -10.30
N GLY A 12 -10.82 1.37 -10.31
CA GLY A 12 -10.15 2.63 -10.61
C GLY A 12 -8.64 2.55 -10.46
N THR A 13 -7.98 3.64 -10.82
CA THR A 13 -6.54 3.86 -10.69
C THR A 13 -6.32 5.15 -9.90
N VAL A 14 -5.27 5.20 -9.09
CA VAL A 14 -4.96 6.36 -8.24
C VAL A 14 -3.47 6.65 -8.31
N GLU A 15 -3.11 7.93 -8.43
CA GLU A 15 -1.72 8.38 -8.43
C GLU A 15 -1.19 8.54 -6.99
N PRO A 16 0.14 8.60 -6.80
CA PRO A 16 0.72 8.82 -5.47
C PRO A 16 0.20 10.11 -4.81
N ASN A 17 -0.19 10.00 -3.53
CA ASN A 17 -0.78 11.07 -2.72
C ASN A 17 -2.18 11.54 -3.14
N GLU A 18 -2.79 10.89 -4.12
CA GLU A 18 -4.19 11.13 -4.47
C GLU A 18 -5.12 10.14 -3.75
N TYR A 19 -6.42 10.39 -3.86
CA TYR A 19 -7.46 9.52 -3.36
C TYR A 19 -8.55 9.33 -4.40
N ILE A 20 -9.24 8.20 -4.34
CA ILE A 20 -10.39 7.90 -5.19
C ILE A 20 -11.54 7.41 -4.32
N ASN A 21 -12.73 7.96 -4.57
CA ASN A 21 -13.94 7.48 -3.92
C ASN A 21 -14.49 6.29 -4.70
N LEU A 22 -14.60 5.15 -4.03
CA LEU A 22 -15.06 3.91 -4.65
C LEU A 22 -16.59 3.84 -4.64
N PRO A 23 -17.24 3.49 -5.76
CA PRO A 23 -18.68 3.28 -5.78
C PRO A 23 -19.11 2.11 -4.89
N LEU A 24 -20.18 2.29 -4.11
CA LEU A 24 -20.68 1.26 -3.19
C LEU A 24 -20.95 -0.08 -3.88
N HIS A 25 -21.55 -0.05 -5.06
CA HIS A 25 -21.88 -1.28 -5.79
C HIS A 25 -20.65 -2.10 -6.20
N SER A 26 -19.48 -1.46 -6.33
CA SER A 26 -18.21 -2.12 -6.67
C SER A 26 -17.54 -2.79 -5.48
N ILE A 27 -17.89 -2.35 -4.26
CA ILE A 27 -17.27 -2.79 -2.99
C ILE A 27 -18.10 -3.89 -2.31
N TYR A 28 -19.43 -3.81 -2.43
CA TYR A 28 -20.38 -4.79 -1.88
C TYR A 28 -20.50 -6.04 -2.76
N THR A 29 -19.39 -6.75 -2.92
CA THR A 29 -19.35 -8.07 -3.58
C THR A 29 -19.63 -9.19 -2.58
N PRO A 30 -20.00 -10.42 -3.02
CA PRO A 30 -20.19 -11.55 -2.11
C PRO A 30 -18.96 -11.88 -1.25
N THR A 31 -17.74 -11.63 -1.77
CA THR A 31 -16.49 -11.89 -1.07
C THR A 31 -15.99 -10.69 -0.25
N ASN A 32 -16.40 -9.45 -0.58
CA ASN A 32 -15.93 -8.22 0.06
C ASN A 32 -14.40 -8.03 -0.03
N GLU A 33 -13.78 -8.58 -1.08
CA GLU A 33 -12.34 -8.56 -1.31
C GLU A 33 -11.93 -7.42 -2.23
N LEU A 34 -10.87 -6.71 -1.86
CA LEU A 34 -10.20 -5.73 -2.70
C LEU A 34 -8.81 -6.24 -3.05
N PHE A 35 -8.46 -6.14 -4.33
CA PHE A 35 -7.14 -6.49 -4.85
C PHE A 35 -6.46 -5.24 -5.36
N PHE A 36 -5.13 -5.17 -5.19
CA PHE A 36 -4.33 -4.04 -5.64
C PHE A 36 -3.27 -4.51 -6.62
N SER A 37 -2.89 -3.66 -7.56
CA SER A 37 -1.88 -3.93 -8.57
C SER A 37 -1.10 -2.65 -8.85
N VAL A 38 0.18 -2.80 -9.19
CA VAL A 38 1.04 -1.73 -9.67
C VAL A 38 1.44 -2.05 -11.10
N GLU A 39 1.75 -1.04 -11.90
CA GLU A 39 2.22 -1.23 -13.27
C GLU A 39 3.44 -2.16 -13.31
N GLY A 40 3.43 -3.12 -14.24
CA GLY A 40 4.47 -4.16 -14.35
C GLY A 40 4.36 -5.34 -13.37
N TYR A 41 3.42 -5.29 -12.42
CA TYR A 41 3.15 -6.37 -11.45
C TYR A 41 1.74 -6.95 -11.63
N THR A 42 1.57 -8.18 -11.19
CA THR A 42 0.29 -8.88 -11.08
C THR A 42 -0.53 -8.31 -9.92
N VAL A 43 -1.81 -8.67 -9.87
CA VAL A 43 -2.69 -8.35 -8.73
C VAL A 43 -2.17 -9.01 -7.45
N SER A 44 -2.53 -8.44 -6.31
CA SER A 44 -2.11 -8.94 -5.00
C SER A 44 -2.50 -10.41 -4.81
N VAL A 45 -1.57 -11.22 -4.32
CA VAL A 45 -1.79 -12.64 -4.02
C VAL A 45 -2.82 -12.82 -2.91
N VAL A 46 -2.82 -11.88 -1.95
CA VAL A 46 -3.75 -11.85 -0.82
C VAL A 46 -4.72 -10.67 -0.98
N PRO A 47 -6.03 -10.87 -0.80
CA PRO A 47 -7.00 -9.79 -0.84
C PRO A 47 -7.03 -8.98 0.46
N TYR A 48 -7.44 -7.72 0.34
CA TYR A 48 -7.85 -6.90 1.47
C TYR A 48 -9.37 -7.01 1.67
N ILE A 49 -9.80 -7.70 2.73
CA ILE A 49 -11.22 -7.79 3.10
C ILE A 49 -11.60 -6.52 3.86
N TRP A 50 -12.31 -5.59 3.18
CA TRP A 50 -12.65 -4.28 3.74
C TRP A 50 -13.67 -4.36 4.88
N LYS A 51 -14.58 -5.34 4.82
CA LYS A 51 -15.66 -5.51 5.81
C LYS A 51 -15.15 -5.84 7.21
N ASP A 52 -13.93 -6.37 7.33
CA ASP A 52 -13.34 -6.63 8.64
C ASP A 52 -13.11 -5.34 9.44
N LEU A 53 -13.00 -4.18 8.78
CA LEU A 53 -12.96 -2.88 9.46
C LEU A 53 -14.19 -2.67 10.35
N GLN A 54 -15.37 -3.18 9.98
CA GLN A 54 -16.57 -3.05 10.80
C GLN A 54 -16.43 -3.68 12.20
N LYS A 55 -15.49 -4.61 12.36
CA LYS A 55 -15.21 -5.29 13.64
C LYS A 55 -14.04 -4.67 14.39
N THR A 56 -13.13 -3.97 13.69
CA THR A 56 -11.86 -3.47 14.23
C THR A 56 -11.59 -2.05 13.75
N LEU A 57 -11.33 -1.13 14.67
CA LEU A 57 -11.11 0.31 14.40
C LEU A 57 -10.00 0.57 13.35
N GLU A 58 -8.98 -0.27 13.33
CA GLU A 58 -7.89 -0.24 12.35
C GLU A 58 -7.60 -1.67 11.88
N LYS A 59 -7.36 -1.84 10.57
CA LYS A 59 -6.88 -3.10 10.00
C LYS A 59 -5.71 -2.84 9.07
N THR A 60 -4.62 -3.57 9.30
CA THR A 60 -3.43 -3.55 8.45
C THR A 60 -3.27 -4.90 7.77
N THR A 61 -3.09 -4.92 6.45
CA THR A 61 -2.74 -6.13 5.68
C THR A 61 -1.53 -5.85 4.80
N LEU A 62 -0.54 -6.75 4.86
CA LEU A 62 0.58 -6.81 3.92
C LEU A 62 0.15 -7.63 2.71
N MET A 63 0.34 -7.08 1.52
CA MET A 63 -0.02 -7.70 0.26
C MET A 63 1.19 -7.78 -0.65
N GLN A 64 1.33 -8.89 -1.36
CA GLN A 64 2.42 -9.14 -2.30
C GLN A 64 1.88 -9.17 -3.73
N CYS A 65 2.54 -8.45 -4.63
CA CYS A 65 2.27 -8.43 -6.06
C CYS A 65 3.50 -9.00 -6.79
N ASN A 66 3.32 -10.09 -7.52
CA ASN A 66 4.43 -10.73 -8.25
C ASN A 66 4.68 -10.01 -9.57
N PRO A 67 5.92 -9.94 -10.08
CA PRO A 67 6.19 -9.31 -11.37
C PRO A 67 5.50 -10.04 -12.51
N LYS A 68 5.02 -9.31 -13.53
CA LYS A 68 4.43 -9.93 -14.74
C LYS A 68 5.48 -10.59 -15.63
N ASN A 69 6.70 -10.07 -15.65
CA ASN A 69 7.81 -10.63 -16.38
C ASN A 69 8.82 -11.24 -15.40
N ILE A 70 9.21 -12.49 -15.63
CA ILE A 70 9.99 -13.30 -14.67
C ILE A 70 11.48 -12.92 -14.67
N GLU A 71 11.93 -12.11 -15.63
CA GLU A 71 13.30 -11.60 -15.68
C GLU A 71 13.58 -10.67 -14.48
N ASP A 72 14.28 -11.20 -13.47
CA ASP A 72 15.00 -10.52 -12.38
C ASP A 72 14.27 -9.45 -11.55
N LYS A 73 12.94 -9.42 -11.57
CA LYS A 73 12.17 -8.50 -10.71
C LYS A 73 11.79 -9.17 -9.39
N GLU A 74 12.14 -8.54 -8.28
CA GLU A 74 11.65 -8.96 -6.96
C GLU A 74 10.15 -8.65 -6.79
N PRO A 75 9.44 -9.38 -5.91
CA PRO A 75 8.05 -9.09 -5.58
C PRO A 75 7.87 -7.67 -5.03
N PHE A 76 6.73 -7.05 -5.35
CA PHE A 76 6.36 -5.74 -4.83
C PHE A 76 5.43 -5.92 -3.64
N PHE A 77 5.76 -5.32 -2.51
CA PHE A 77 4.95 -5.37 -1.30
C PHE A 77 4.20 -4.06 -1.06
N ILE A 78 2.93 -4.19 -0.70
CA ILE A 78 2.01 -3.10 -0.45
C ILE A 78 1.37 -3.30 0.92
N LYS A 79 1.31 -2.24 1.71
CA LYS A 79 0.56 -2.23 2.96
C LYS A 79 -0.76 -1.50 2.74
N ALA A 80 -1.88 -2.20 2.94
CA ALA A 80 -3.20 -1.57 3.05
C ALA A 80 -3.54 -1.37 4.52
N ILE A 81 -3.86 -0.13 4.89
CA ILE A 81 -4.27 0.27 6.24
C ILE A 81 -5.67 0.85 6.13
N GLY A 82 -6.66 0.17 6.69
CA GLY A 82 -8.01 0.69 6.78
C GLY A 82 -8.28 1.34 8.13
N GLU A 83 -8.97 2.47 8.08
CA GLU A 83 -9.40 3.27 9.22
C GLU A 83 -10.89 3.58 9.10
N ILE A 84 -11.58 3.60 10.23
CA ILE A 84 -12.98 4.01 10.31
C ILE A 84 -13.09 5.40 10.91
N GLU A 85 -13.81 6.26 10.21
CA GLU A 85 -14.14 7.60 10.67
C GLU A 85 -15.67 7.76 10.78
N GLN A 86 -16.14 8.27 11.92
CA GLN A 86 -17.54 8.64 12.08
C GLN A 86 -17.79 10.02 11.50
N VAL A 87 -18.66 10.10 10.49
CA VAL A 87 -19.00 11.34 9.81
C VAL A 87 -20.46 11.71 10.07
N TYR A 88 -20.70 13.00 10.30
CA TYR A 88 -22.05 13.51 10.52
C TYR A 88 -22.77 13.70 9.17
N PHE A 89 -24.02 13.27 9.09
CA PHE A 89 -24.84 13.50 7.90
C PHE A 89 -25.49 14.89 7.96
N GLU A 90 -24.83 15.89 7.37
CA GLU A 90 -25.24 17.31 7.42
C GLU A 90 -26.56 17.59 6.68
N LEU A 91 -26.96 16.75 5.73
CA LEU A 91 -28.15 16.95 4.88
C LEU A 91 -29.49 16.58 5.55
N SER A 92 -29.49 16.24 6.85
CA SER A 92 -30.74 16.03 7.59
C SER A 92 -30.73 16.74 8.95
N ASN A 93 -31.83 17.41 9.29
CA ASN A 93 -32.06 18.01 10.62
C ASN A 93 -32.16 16.97 11.77
N ARG A 94 -31.85 15.69 11.52
CA ARG A 94 -31.79 14.63 12.52
C ARG A 94 -30.33 14.45 12.96
N HIS A 95 -29.96 15.12 14.04
CA HIS A 95 -28.65 15.09 14.71
C HIS A 95 -28.20 13.71 15.26
N THR A 96 -28.87 12.60 14.91
CA THR A 96 -28.71 11.30 15.57
C THR A 96 -28.23 10.16 14.66
N MET A 97 -27.86 10.43 13.39
CA MET A 97 -27.44 9.37 12.47
C MET A 97 -25.97 9.53 12.08
N SER A 98 -25.09 8.97 12.90
CA SER A 98 -23.66 8.82 12.57
C SER A 98 -23.52 7.97 11.31
N SER A 99 -23.01 8.54 10.22
CA SER A 99 -22.58 7.79 9.05
C SER A 99 -21.13 7.34 9.24
N THR A 100 -20.71 6.30 8.52
CA THR A 100 -19.36 5.75 8.65
C THR A 100 -18.61 5.92 7.34
N CYS A 101 -17.46 6.58 7.39
CA CYS A 101 -16.51 6.63 6.29
C CYS A 101 -15.44 5.57 6.51
N TYR A 102 -15.08 4.84 5.45
CA TYR A 102 -14.00 3.85 5.47
C TYR A 102 -12.87 4.38 4.60
N ASN A 103 -11.74 4.69 5.23
CA ASN A 103 -10.55 5.15 4.55
C ASN A 103 -9.59 3.97 4.40
N ILE A 104 -9.13 3.67 3.19
CA ILE A 104 -8.14 2.62 2.95
C ILE A 104 -6.88 3.28 2.37
N HIS A 105 -5.85 3.36 3.19
CA HIS A 105 -4.56 3.94 2.83
C HIS A 105 -3.63 2.87 2.27
N ILE A 106 -3.13 3.10 1.06
CA ILE A 106 -2.09 2.30 0.44
C ILE A 106 -0.74 2.92 0.78
N ARG A 107 0.14 2.16 1.45
CA ARG A 107 1.47 2.62 1.85
C ARG A 107 2.56 1.63 1.43
N PRO A 108 3.78 2.10 1.16
CA PRO A 108 4.93 1.21 1.03
C PRO A 108 5.17 0.48 2.36
N THR A 109 5.73 -0.73 2.28
CA THR A 109 6.04 -1.55 3.47
C THR A 109 7.16 -0.97 4.31
N VAL A 110 8.19 -0.46 3.64
CA VAL A 110 9.39 0.07 4.27
C VAL A 110 9.70 1.46 3.71
N ILE A 111 9.93 2.41 4.62
CA ILE A 111 10.40 3.75 4.29
C ILE A 111 11.72 3.95 5.02
N LEU A 112 12.81 4.12 4.27
CA LEU A 112 14.11 4.44 4.81
C LEU A 112 14.24 5.96 4.90
N LYS A 113 14.43 6.49 6.11
CA LYS A 113 14.63 7.92 6.36
C LYS A 113 16.09 8.15 6.75
N ASN A 114 16.79 9.00 5.99
CA ASN A 114 18.13 9.42 6.36
C ASN A 114 18.05 10.59 7.36
N LEU A 115 18.22 10.28 8.64
CA LEU A 115 18.26 11.30 9.70
C LEU A 115 19.69 11.73 10.06
N LEU A 116 20.70 11.25 9.32
CA LEU A 116 22.09 11.64 9.52
C LEU A 116 22.36 12.99 8.84
N PRO A 117 23.29 13.80 9.35
CA PRO A 117 23.70 15.07 8.73
C PRO A 117 24.60 14.86 7.50
N VAL A 118 24.64 13.64 6.94
CA VAL A 118 25.47 13.25 5.81
C VAL A 118 24.67 12.41 4.83
N ASP A 119 25.07 12.45 3.56
CA ASP A 119 24.45 11.64 2.52
C ASP A 119 24.84 10.16 2.67
N ILE A 120 23.88 9.27 2.43
CA ILE A 120 24.08 7.82 2.48
C ILE A 120 23.79 7.18 1.14
N ILE A 121 24.47 6.07 0.86
CA ILE A 121 24.20 5.24 -0.31
C ILE A 121 23.53 3.96 0.19
N CYS A 122 22.33 3.68 -0.31
CA CYS A 122 21.55 2.51 0.03
C CYS A 122 21.57 1.52 -1.15
N CYS A 123 22.00 0.29 -0.88
CA CYS A 123 21.81 -0.85 -1.76
C CYS A 123 20.61 -1.63 -1.24
N ILE A 124 19.54 -1.68 -2.05
CA ILE A 124 18.28 -2.33 -1.71
C ILE A 124 18.25 -3.69 -2.40
N GLN A 125 17.86 -4.73 -1.66
CA GLN A 125 17.61 -6.05 -2.22
C GLN A 125 16.54 -5.95 -3.34
N GLY A 126 16.86 -6.51 -4.50
CA GLY A 126 16.00 -6.48 -5.70
C GLY A 126 16.13 -5.26 -6.59
N ILE A 127 16.92 -4.26 -6.19
CA ILE A 127 17.22 -3.10 -7.02
C ILE A 127 18.72 -3.10 -7.28
N ALA A 128 19.11 -3.39 -8.52
CA ALA A 128 20.52 -3.46 -8.93
C ALA A 128 21.27 -2.11 -8.82
N ALA A 129 20.56 -1.00 -8.61
CA ALA A 129 21.11 0.34 -8.56
C ALA A 129 21.24 0.87 -7.12
N ASP A 130 22.44 1.36 -6.81
CA ASP A 130 22.73 2.15 -5.61
C ASP A 130 21.88 3.43 -5.61
N LYS A 131 21.14 3.68 -4.51
CA LYS A 131 20.37 4.92 -4.33
C LYS A 131 21.07 5.86 -3.35
N LEU A 132 21.39 7.06 -3.82
CA LEU A 132 21.83 8.16 -2.95
C LEU A 132 20.62 8.73 -2.21
N VAL A 133 20.70 8.80 -0.88
CA VAL A 133 19.70 9.45 -0.03
C VAL A 133 20.38 10.59 0.69
N LYS A 134 19.96 11.83 0.40
CA LYS A 134 20.59 13.00 1.01
C LYS A 134 20.26 13.10 2.49
N SER A 135 21.05 13.88 3.21
CA SER A 135 20.74 14.28 4.59
C SER A 135 19.31 14.80 4.70
N GLY A 136 18.51 14.21 5.59
CA GLY A 136 17.11 14.58 5.84
C GLY A 136 16.08 14.03 4.86
N GLU A 137 16.50 13.35 3.78
CA GLU A 137 15.59 12.77 2.79
C GLU A 137 15.13 11.36 3.18
N HIS A 138 14.16 10.83 2.44
CA HIS A 138 13.67 9.47 2.60
C HIS A 138 13.43 8.81 1.26
N ILE A 139 13.45 7.48 1.25
CA ILE A 139 13.12 6.66 0.09
C ILE A 139 12.13 5.57 0.48
N GLN A 140 11.25 5.25 -0.46
CA GLN A 140 10.36 4.10 -0.34
C GLN A 140 11.07 2.85 -0.87
N VAL A 141 10.92 1.74 -0.14
CA VAL A 141 11.56 0.46 -0.42
C VAL A 141 10.47 -0.60 -0.60
N PRO A 142 9.78 -0.62 -1.75
CA PRO A 142 8.61 -1.48 -1.94
C PRO A 142 8.96 -2.95 -2.22
N THR A 143 10.23 -3.27 -2.54
CA THR A 143 10.69 -4.65 -2.72
C THR A 143 11.09 -5.34 -1.41
N ALA A 144 11.13 -4.59 -0.30
CA ALA A 144 11.53 -5.14 0.99
C ALA A 144 10.34 -5.79 1.70
N GLU A 145 10.51 -7.06 2.05
CA GLU A 145 9.66 -7.78 2.98
C GLU A 145 10.16 -7.55 4.43
N PRO A 146 9.31 -7.01 5.32
CA PRO A 146 9.69 -6.85 6.72
C PRO A 146 10.07 -8.19 7.38
N GLY A 147 11.27 -8.25 7.97
CA GLY A 147 11.77 -9.43 8.67
C GLY A 147 12.62 -10.38 7.81
N SER A 148 12.50 -10.32 6.48
CA SER A 148 13.25 -11.18 5.55
C SER A 148 14.32 -10.41 4.76
N SER A 149 14.05 -9.16 4.38
CA SER A 149 14.94 -8.39 3.51
C SER A 149 16.05 -7.67 4.26
N SER A 150 17.19 -7.49 3.57
CA SER A 150 18.32 -6.72 4.07
C SER A 150 18.54 -5.44 3.26
N ILE A 151 18.98 -4.38 3.93
CA ILE A 151 19.37 -3.11 3.30
C ILE A 151 20.80 -2.80 3.72
N VAL A 152 21.69 -2.63 2.74
CA VAL A 152 23.08 -2.27 3.00
C VAL A 152 23.22 -0.76 2.88
N ILE A 153 23.66 -0.11 3.96
CA ILE A 153 23.87 1.34 4.02
C ILE A 153 25.37 1.61 4.03
N ARG A 154 25.83 2.41 3.08
CA ARG A 154 27.22 2.89 3.00
C ARG A 154 27.24 4.38 3.29
N VAL A 155 27.98 4.75 4.33
CA VAL A 155 28.21 6.15 4.70
C VAL A 155 29.59 6.55 4.19
N ARG A 156 29.67 7.59 3.35
CA ARG A 156 30.96 8.15 2.93
C ARG A 156 31.36 9.25 3.91
N ILE A 157 32.09 8.86 4.96
CA ILE A 157 32.72 9.84 5.84
C ILE A 157 33.98 10.33 5.15
N LYS A 158 33.98 11.59 4.68
CA LYS A 158 35.23 12.26 4.31
C LYS A 158 35.94 12.61 5.61
N TYR A 159 37.05 11.93 5.89
CA TYR A 159 37.97 12.38 6.94
C TYR A 159 38.52 13.75 6.54
N ILE A 160 38.39 14.72 7.45
CA ILE A 160 39.03 16.04 7.40
C ILE A 160 40.48 15.87 7.87
#